data_AF-A0A961HRD5-F1
#
_entry.id   AF-A0A961HRD5-F1
#
_cell.length_a   1.000
_cell.length_b   1.000
_cell.length_c   1.000
_cell.angle_alpha   90.00
_cell.angle_beta   90.00
_cell.angle_gamma   90.00
#
_symmetry.space_group_name_H-M   'P 1'
#
loop_
_entity.id
_entity.type
_entity.pdbx_description
1 polymer ?
#
loop_
_entity_poly.entity_id
_entity_poly.type
_entity_poly.pdbx_seq_one_letter_code
_entity_poly.pdbx_strand_id
1 'polypeptide(L)'
;AVFPAGTLSGAPKVESMKIIERIEQSPRGPYGGAVGHFGWNGDTTFAIPIRTLFVNGNKAFARASGGIVFDSDPDYEFREIENKLAAIVRTLERFEESTAGGVR
;
A
#
# COMPACT_ATOMS: atom_id res chain seq x y z
N ALA A 1 -10.68 17.92 5.78
CA ALA A 1 -9.42 17.21 5.46
C ALA A 1 -9.76 15.83 4.95
N VAL A 2 -9.53 15.56 3.66
CA VAL A 2 -9.85 14.27 3.01
C VAL A 2 -8.84 13.16 3.34
N PHE A 3 -7.68 13.52 3.89
CA PHE A 3 -6.61 12.62 4.28
C PHE A 3 -6.84 11.94 5.65
N PRO A 4 -6.41 10.68 5.83
CA PRO A 4 -6.09 9.70 4.79
C PRO A 4 -7.35 9.22 4.07
N ALA A 5 -7.20 8.55 2.94
CA ALA A 5 -8.32 8.06 2.15
C ALA A 5 -9.23 7.10 2.95
N GLY A 6 -10.55 7.24 2.79
CA GLY A 6 -11.54 6.38 3.47
C GLY A 6 -11.36 4.90 3.14
N THR A 7 -10.97 4.59 1.90
CA THR A 7 -10.71 3.21 1.41
C THR A 7 -9.59 2.50 2.14
N LEU A 8 -8.65 3.24 2.74
CA LEU A 8 -7.51 2.69 3.49
C LEU A 8 -7.62 2.88 4.99
N SER A 9 -8.60 3.65 5.46
CA SER A 9 -8.81 3.91 6.89
C SER A 9 -10.05 3.21 7.43
N GLY A 10 -11.19 3.31 6.74
CA GLY A 10 -12.48 2.77 7.16
C GLY A 10 -13.50 3.85 7.56
N ALA A 11 -14.62 3.41 8.13
CA ALA A 11 -15.70 4.26 8.59
C ALA A 11 -16.28 3.75 9.93
N PRO A 12 -16.47 4.62 10.95
CA PRO A 12 -16.04 6.02 11.04
C PRO A 12 -14.51 6.16 11.03
N LYS A 13 -13.98 7.14 10.28
CA LYS A 13 -12.54 7.25 9.95
C LYS A 13 -11.62 7.23 11.18
N VAL A 14 -11.89 8.07 12.18
CA VAL A 14 -11.04 8.21 13.36
C VAL A 14 -11.03 6.92 14.19
N GLU A 15 -12.18 6.30 14.39
CA GLU A 15 -12.28 5.05 15.16
C GLU A 15 -11.62 3.88 14.43
N SER A 16 -11.77 3.83 13.11
CA SER A 16 -11.11 2.80 12.29
C SER A 16 -9.59 2.95 12.34
N MET A 17 -9.06 4.18 12.26
CA MET A 17 -7.63 4.43 12.43
C MET A 17 -7.10 4.03 13.81
N LYS A 18 -7.87 4.25 14.88
CA LYS A 18 -7.49 3.79 16.23
C LYS A 18 -7.41 2.26 16.32
N ILE A 19 -8.31 1.54 15.63
CA ILE A 19 -8.27 0.07 15.56
C ILE A 19 -7.02 -0.36 14.81
N ILE A 20 -6.77 0.21 13.62
CA ILE A 20 -5.59 -0.04 12.79
C ILE A 20 -4.31 0.13 13.62
N GLU A 21 -4.17 1.24 14.33
CA GLU A 21 -2.99 1.53 15.17
C GLU A 21 -2.77 0.47 16.26
N ARG A 22 -3.84 -0.09 16.82
CA ARG A 22 -3.73 -1.12 17.88
C ARG A 22 -3.34 -2.50 17.34
N ILE A 23 -3.70 -2.82 16.10
CA ILE A 23 -3.53 -4.17 15.54
C ILE A 23 -2.30 -4.28 14.64
N GLU A 24 -1.84 -3.19 14.03
CA GLU A 24 -0.68 -3.20 13.17
C GLU A 24 0.62 -3.13 13.98
N GLN A 25 1.57 -4.02 13.67
CA GLN A 25 2.84 -4.13 14.39
C GLN A 25 3.85 -3.02 14.06
N SER A 26 3.59 -2.24 13.00
CA SER A 26 4.49 -1.19 12.53
C SER A 26 3.74 -0.07 11.83
N PRO A 27 4.25 1.17 11.91
CA PRO A 27 3.67 2.31 11.21
C PRO A 27 3.56 2.04 9.70
N ARG A 28 2.48 2.54 9.08
CA ARG A 28 2.26 2.39 7.63
C ARG A 28 3.27 3.13 6.76
N GLY A 29 3.94 4.14 7.33
CA GLY A 29 4.84 5.00 6.59
C GLY A 29 4.12 5.64 5.39
N PRO A 30 4.66 5.58 4.17
CA PRO A 30 4.02 6.15 2.99
C PRO A 30 2.76 5.39 2.56
N TYR A 31 2.57 4.12 2.95
CA TYR A 31 1.42 3.32 2.53
C TYR A 31 0.09 3.94 3.00
N GLY A 32 -0.84 4.14 2.07
CA GLY A 32 -2.11 4.83 2.37
C GLY A 32 -1.99 6.35 2.54
N GLY A 33 -0.81 6.91 2.30
CA GLY A 33 -0.54 8.34 2.26
C GLY A 33 -1.01 9.00 0.96
N ALA A 34 -0.28 10.00 0.51
CA ALA A 34 -0.54 10.71 -0.73
C ALA A 34 0.79 11.03 -1.44
N VAL A 35 0.86 10.73 -2.74
CA VAL A 35 1.99 11.06 -3.61
C VAL A 35 1.45 11.88 -4.77
N GLY A 36 2.03 13.03 -5.04
CA GLY A 36 1.47 13.96 -6.01
C GLY A 36 2.22 15.27 -6.08
N HIS A 37 1.59 16.27 -6.68
CA HIS A 37 2.18 17.60 -6.86
C HIS A 37 1.17 18.71 -6.59
N PHE A 38 1.73 19.87 -6.23
CA PHE A 38 1.04 21.14 -6.21
C PHE A 38 1.49 21.94 -7.44
N GLY A 39 0.54 22.35 -8.27
CA GLY A 39 0.77 23.23 -9.41
C GLY A 39 0.85 24.70 -8.97
N TRP A 40 1.64 25.48 -9.68
CA TRP A 40 1.77 26.94 -9.46
C TRP A 40 0.47 27.71 -9.75
N ASN A 41 -0.47 27.08 -10.45
CA ASN A 41 -1.81 27.59 -10.74
C ASN A 41 -2.84 27.25 -9.65
N GLY A 42 -2.43 26.59 -8.56
CA GLY A 42 -3.32 26.15 -7.48
C GLY A 42 -3.92 24.76 -7.68
N ASP A 43 -3.66 24.09 -8.81
CA ASP A 43 -4.13 22.72 -9.02
C ASP A 43 -3.35 21.73 -8.16
N THR A 44 -4.03 20.68 -7.71
CA THR A 44 -3.40 19.62 -6.92
C THR A 44 -3.85 18.26 -7.40
N THR A 45 -2.89 17.38 -7.65
CA THR A 45 -3.17 15.99 -8.04
C THR A 45 -2.38 15.06 -7.13
N PHE A 46 -3.10 14.16 -6.46
CA PHE A 46 -2.51 13.15 -5.58
C PHE A 46 -3.06 11.76 -5.90
N ALA A 47 -2.17 10.78 -5.89
CA ALA A 47 -2.50 9.37 -5.88
C ALA A 47 -2.24 8.79 -4.49
N ILE A 48 -3.01 7.78 -4.12
CA ILE A 48 -2.75 6.99 -2.91
C ILE A 48 -1.69 5.96 -3.28
N PRO A 49 -0.54 5.88 -2.59
CA PRO A 49 0.50 4.91 -2.89
C PRO A 49 0.07 3.53 -2.35
N ILE A 50 -0.68 2.83 -3.18
CA ILE A 50 -1.05 1.41 -3.05
C ILE A 50 -0.48 0.65 -4.25
N ARG A 51 -0.18 -0.65 -4.06
CA ARG A 51 0.59 -1.43 -5.05
C ARG A 51 1.92 -0.75 -5.41
N THR A 52 2.60 -0.22 -4.41
CA THR A 52 3.85 0.52 -4.54
C THR A 52 4.95 -0.21 -3.79
N LEU A 53 6.15 -0.28 -4.38
CA LEU A 53 7.36 -0.72 -3.72
C LEU A 53 8.10 0.51 -3.19
N PHE A 54 8.35 0.54 -1.87
CA PHE A 54 9.08 1.63 -1.23
C PHE A 54 10.51 1.16 -0.94
N VAL A 55 11.50 1.92 -1.42
CA VAL A 55 12.91 1.56 -1.32
C VAL A 55 13.65 2.63 -0.52
N ASN A 56 14.46 2.20 0.44
CA ASN A 56 15.35 3.05 1.22
C ASN A 56 16.72 2.35 1.35
N GLY A 57 17.70 2.82 0.57
CA GLY A 57 19.00 2.17 0.44
C GLY A 57 18.84 0.73 -0.05
N ASN A 58 19.36 -0.23 0.72
CA ASN A 58 19.31 -1.66 0.39
C ASN A 58 18.08 -2.39 0.95
N LYS A 59 17.08 -1.66 1.46
CA LYS A 59 15.84 -2.24 1.97
C LYS A 59 14.66 -1.80 1.12
N ALA A 60 13.81 -2.74 0.76
CA ALA A 60 12.55 -2.46 0.10
C ALA A 60 11.40 -3.08 0.91
N PHE A 61 10.24 -2.43 0.90
CA PHE A 61 9.01 -3.00 1.44
C PHE A 61 7.82 -2.69 0.55
N ALA A 62 6.87 -3.62 0.53
CA ALA A 62 5.57 -3.46 -0.10
C ALA A 62 4.50 -3.82 0.93
N ARG A 63 3.36 -3.13 0.86
CA ARG A 63 2.26 -3.33 1.81
C ARG A 63 0.93 -3.34 1.07
N ALA A 64 0.02 -4.18 1.53
CA ALA A 64 -1.35 -4.26 1.07
C ALA A 64 -2.30 -4.48 2.25
N SER A 65 -3.57 -4.15 2.07
CA SER A 65 -4.63 -4.32 3.04
C SER A 65 -5.96 -4.62 2.32
N GLY A 66 -6.90 -5.21 3.06
CA GLY A 66 -8.30 -5.41 2.66
C GLY A 66 -9.22 -4.48 3.44
N GLY A 67 -10.42 -4.26 2.91
CA GLY A 67 -11.48 -3.55 3.62
C GLY A 67 -12.37 -4.57 4.32
N ILE A 68 -12.36 -4.60 5.64
CA ILE A 68 -13.12 -5.59 6.41
C ILE A 68 -14.53 -5.06 6.68
N VAL A 69 -15.53 -5.86 6.32
CA VAL A 69 -16.95 -5.64 6.63
C VAL A 69 -17.48 -6.76 7.52
N PHE A 70 -18.72 -6.65 7.97
CA PHE A 70 -19.33 -7.58 8.93
C PHE A 70 -19.35 -9.04 8.40
N ASP A 71 -19.52 -9.17 7.10
CA ASP A 71 -19.69 -10.38 6.33
C ASP A 71 -18.41 -10.83 5.60
N SER A 72 -17.25 -10.21 5.92
CA SER A 72 -15.95 -10.62 5.38
C SER A 72 -15.54 -12.02 5.86
N ASP A 73 -15.09 -12.85 4.92
CA ASP A 73 -14.47 -14.15 5.20
C ASP A 73 -12.94 -14.00 5.38
N PRO A 74 -12.35 -14.42 6.51
CA PRO A 74 -10.93 -14.20 6.78
C PRO A 74 -9.99 -14.79 5.73
N ASP A 75 -10.30 -15.98 5.23
CA ASP A 75 -9.45 -16.66 4.24
C ASP A 75 -9.52 -15.96 2.88
N TYR A 76 -10.71 -15.46 2.51
CA TYR A 76 -10.90 -14.69 1.30
C TYR A 76 -10.14 -13.36 1.34
N GLU A 77 -10.27 -12.60 2.43
CA GLU A 77 -9.58 -11.32 2.61
C GLU A 77 -8.06 -11.48 2.61
N PHE A 78 -7.55 -12.55 3.23
CA PHE A 78 -6.13 -12.86 3.21
C PHE A 78 -5.63 -13.14 1.78
N ARG A 79 -6.34 -13.98 1.02
CA ARG A 79 -6.03 -14.22 -0.40
C ARG A 79 -6.09 -12.95 -1.23
N GLU A 80 -7.01 -12.03 -0.95
CA GLU A 80 -7.07 -10.75 -1.64
C GLU A 80 -5.80 -9.90 -1.38
N ILE A 81 -5.31 -9.88 -0.14
CA ILE A 81 -4.07 -9.20 0.22
C ILE A 81 -2.87 -9.82 -0.52
N GLU A 82 -2.77 -11.15 -0.53
CA GLU A 82 -1.71 -11.86 -1.27
C GLU A 82 -1.76 -11.53 -2.76
N ASN A 83 -2.95 -11.55 -3.38
CA ASN A 83 -3.15 -11.20 -4.78
C ASN A 83 -2.75 -9.76 -5.11
N LYS A 84 -3.02 -8.80 -4.21
CA LYS A 84 -2.58 -7.40 -4.37
C LYS A 84 -1.06 -7.27 -4.36
N LEU A 85 -0.37 -8.08 -3.56
CA LEU A 85 1.09 -8.09 -3.47
C LEU A 85 1.75 -8.90 -4.59
N ALA A 86 1.08 -9.92 -5.12
CA ALA A 86 1.62 -10.81 -6.14
C ALA A 86 2.14 -10.09 -7.38
N ALA A 87 1.52 -8.96 -7.77
CA ALA A 87 2.00 -8.15 -8.88
C ALA A 87 3.41 -7.57 -8.63
N ILE A 88 3.68 -7.11 -7.40
CA ILE A 88 4.99 -6.58 -7.01
C ILE A 88 6.01 -7.72 -6.94
N VAL A 89 5.65 -8.84 -6.31
CA VAL A 89 6.52 -10.02 -6.19
C VAL A 89 6.95 -10.54 -7.55
N ARG A 90 6.00 -10.78 -8.46
CA ARG A 90 6.29 -11.23 -9.84
C ARG A 90 7.15 -10.24 -10.62
N THR A 91 7.01 -8.95 -10.33
CA THR A 91 7.85 -7.93 -10.97
C THR A 91 9.28 -8.05 -10.49
N LEU A 92 9.50 -8.22 -9.18
CA LEU A 92 10.83 -8.40 -8.59
C LEU A 92 11.52 -9.68 -9.10
N GLU A 93 10.80 -10.80 -9.14
CA GLU A 93 11.32 -12.08 -9.67
C GLU A 93 11.86 -11.93 -11.10
N ARG A 94 11.11 -11.25 -11.98
CA ARG A 94 11.54 -10.97 -13.36
C ARG A 94 12.77 -10.08 -13.45
N PHE A 95 12.93 -9.12 -12.53
CA PHE A 95 14.12 -8.27 -12.47
C PHE A 95 15.35 -9.04 -11.99
N GLU A 96 15.19 -9.98 -11.06
CA GLU A 96 16.28 -10.87 -10.62
C GLU A 96 16.73 -11.79 -11.76
N GLU A 97 15.81 -12.41 -12.49
CA GLU A 97 16.13 -13.23 -13.67
C GLU A 97 16.86 -12.42 -14.77
N SER A 98 16.43 -11.17 -14.99
CA SER A 98 17.03 -10.29 -16.00
C SER A 98 18.44 -9.81 -15.62
N THR A 99 18.71 -9.61 -14.33
CA THR A 99 20.04 -9.22 -13.84
C THR A 99 21.00 -10.42 -13.75
N ALA A 100 20.49 -11.61 -13.46
CA ALA A 100 21.27 -12.86 -13.49
C ALA A 100 21.71 -13.28 -14.91
N GLY A 101 20.95 -12.88 -15.95
CA GLY A 101 21.30 -13.10 -17.37
C GLY A 101 22.17 -11.99 -17.99
N GLY A 102 22.49 -10.93 -17.25
CA GLY A 102 23.07 -9.69 -17.75
C GLY A 102 24.34 -9.27 -17.02
N VAL A 103 25.32 -10.17 -16.89
CA VAL A 103 26.72 -9.77 -16.68
C VAL A 103 27.46 -9.95 -17.99
N ARG A 104 27.54 -8.85 -18.74
CA ARG A 104 28.70 -8.47 -19.55
C ARG A 104 28.99 -7.00 -19.32
#